data_AF-A0A800G962-F1
#
_entry.id   AF-A0A800G962-F1
#
_cell.length_a   1.000
_cell.length_b   1.000
_cell.length_c   1.000
_cell.angle_alpha   90.00
_cell.angle_beta   90.00
_cell.angle_gamma   90.00
#
_symmetry.space_group_name_H-M   'P 1'
#
loop_
_entity.id
_entity.type
_entity.pdbx_description
1 polymer ?
#
loop_
_entity_poly.entity_id
_entity_poly.type
_entity_poly.pdbx_seq_one_letter_code
_entity_poly.pdbx_strand_id
1 'polypeptide(L)'
;MGVDGAKEFLFDETRDNFRGFLDDVPGNTPFCYWWGPVNTHRAWERGSGKALWGLDPDNLKGRMPDFLPDVHEIREDFNDYLGEVQAVDAGIGIILEELEKAGELDNTLIVISGDHGIPGFPRAKCNLYDIGTQVCLAARWPGKIQPGKVIHEFVNLMSLAPTFLEAAGEQPLDNMSDSILPLMTSDSGVESAANWEYVVLGRERHQGYGRSEGLPYPSRAIRTKDFLYIRNFAPDRWPMGDPCGMEDPNLVNPEEITEILRSTRIFNPGRTACAPYSDIDVGPTKVWLLVNRNAEDVRSKFELAFGKRPAEELYDLRTDPYYMTNVAEDPSYSDTLNNLSATLFEVLEKHNDPR
;
A
#
# COMPACT_ATOMS: atom_id res chain seq x y z
N MET A 1 8.16 4.13 31.78
CA MET A 1 7.29 3.01 31.39
C MET A 1 8.18 2.00 30.68
N GLY A 2 8.18 0.72 31.07
CA GLY A 2 8.93 -0.32 30.33
C GLY A 2 8.22 -0.70 29.03
N VAL A 3 8.79 -1.60 28.23
CA VAL A 3 8.18 -2.09 26.96
C VAL A 3 6.76 -2.61 27.19
N ASP A 4 6.56 -3.46 28.20
CA ASP A 4 5.24 -4.01 28.51
C ASP A 4 4.23 -2.93 28.87
N GLY A 5 4.66 -1.90 29.62
CA GLY A 5 3.79 -0.78 29.95
C GLY A 5 3.43 0.08 28.72
N ALA A 6 4.36 0.25 27.77
CA ALA A 6 4.09 0.99 26.54
C ALA A 6 3.11 0.24 25.63
N LYS A 7 3.22 -1.10 25.58
CA LYS A 7 2.24 -1.95 24.90
C LYS A 7 0.87 -1.87 25.57
N GLU A 8 0.83 -1.97 26.90
CA GLU A 8 -0.44 -1.86 27.62
C GLU A 8 -1.11 -0.51 27.39
N PHE A 9 -0.34 0.59 27.34
CA PHE A 9 -0.87 1.90 27.00
C PHE A 9 -1.54 1.93 25.60
N LEU A 10 -0.91 1.33 24.59
CA LEU A 10 -1.50 1.20 23.25
C LEU A 10 -2.78 0.36 23.27
N PHE A 11 -2.77 -0.70 24.07
CA PHE A 11 -3.91 -1.61 24.22
C PHE A 11 -5.08 -0.92 24.91
N ASP A 12 -4.80 -0.16 25.97
CA ASP A 12 -5.77 0.66 26.68
C ASP A 12 -6.37 1.72 25.74
N GLU A 13 -5.57 2.40 24.93
CA GLU A 13 -6.08 3.38 23.95
C GLU A 13 -7.08 2.76 22.97
N THR A 14 -6.74 1.59 22.42
CA THR A 14 -7.65 0.85 21.51
C THR A 14 -8.93 0.43 22.23
N ARG A 15 -8.79 -0.13 23.45
CA ARG A 15 -9.90 -0.64 24.24
C ARG A 15 -10.85 0.46 24.66
N ASP A 16 -10.33 1.56 25.19
CA ASP A 16 -11.11 2.67 25.70
C ASP A 16 -11.79 3.43 24.57
N ASN A 17 -11.14 3.56 23.41
CA ASN A 17 -11.77 4.14 22.23
C ASN A 17 -12.97 3.31 21.76
N PHE A 18 -12.79 1.98 21.66
CA PHE A 18 -13.87 1.11 21.21
C PHE A 18 -15.00 0.98 22.23
N ARG A 19 -14.69 0.94 23.52
CA ARG A 19 -15.69 0.97 24.60
C ARG A 19 -16.49 2.27 24.60
N GLY A 20 -15.81 3.42 24.46
CA GLY A 20 -16.48 4.70 24.35
C GLY A 20 -17.46 4.73 23.17
N PHE A 21 -17.06 4.15 22.04
CA PHE A 21 -17.98 3.95 20.90
C PHE A 21 -19.19 3.07 21.27
N LEU A 22 -18.97 1.91 21.88
CA LEU A 22 -20.05 0.99 22.26
C LEU A 22 -21.03 1.62 23.27
N ASP A 23 -20.53 2.40 24.23
CA ASP A 23 -21.34 3.12 25.22
C ASP A 23 -22.25 4.17 24.57
N ASP A 24 -21.83 4.73 23.43
CA ASP A 24 -22.60 5.70 22.63
C ASP A 24 -23.61 5.04 21.68
N VAL A 25 -23.57 3.70 21.47
CA VAL A 25 -24.53 2.99 20.60
C VAL A 25 -25.91 2.98 21.28
N PRO A 26 -26.97 3.57 20.67
CA PRO A 26 -28.27 3.68 21.32
C PRO A 26 -29.03 2.35 21.41
N GLY A 27 -28.87 1.61 22.50
CA GLY A 27 -29.60 0.36 22.71
C GLY A 27 -29.32 -0.65 21.59
N ASN A 28 -30.34 -1.37 21.12
CA ASN A 28 -30.19 -2.46 20.15
C ASN A 28 -30.25 -1.98 18.68
N THR A 29 -29.59 -0.88 18.35
CA THR A 29 -29.49 -0.35 16.98
C THR A 29 -28.24 -0.87 16.26
N PRO A 30 -28.27 -1.07 14.93
CA PRO A 30 -27.08 -1.39 14.16
C PRO A 30 -26.00 -0.30 14.31
N PHE A 31 -24.73 -0.71 14.25
CA PHE A 31 -23.59 0.20 14.36
C PHE A 31 -22.61 -0.01 13.22
N CYS A 32 -21.79 1.02 12.94
CA CYS A 32 -20.65 0.94 12.04
C CYS A 32 -19.46 1.64 12.72
N TYR A 33 -18.37 0.90 12.92
CA TYR A 33 -17.17 1.39 13.57
C TYR A 33 -16.00 1.30 12.60
N TRP A 34 -15.26 2.41 12.46
CA TRP A 34 -14.06 2.47 11.64
C TRP A 34 -12.83 2.63 12.53
N TRP A 35 -12.03 1.58 12.64
CA TRP A 35 -10.76 1.62 13.36
C TRP A 35 -9.60 1.82 12.39
N GLY A 36 -9.04 3.03 12.39
CA GLY A 36 -7.91 3.40 11.54
C GLY A 36 -6.72 3.86 12.38
N PRO A 37 -5.94 2.94 12.98
CA PRO A 37 -4.73 3.31 13.70
C PRO A 37 -3.71 3.94 12.74
N VAL A 38 -2.79 4.74 13.29
CA VAL A 38 -1.69 5.33 12.49
C VAL A 38 -0.71 4.26 12.03
N ASN A 39 -0.57 3.17 12.80
CA ASN A 39 0.20 2.02 12.38
C ASN A 39 -0.39 1.45 11.07
N THR A 40 0.41 1.13 10.06
CA THR A 40 1.87 0.97 10.07
C THR A 40 2.62 2.15 9.43
N HIS A 41 2.05 3.36 9.42
CA HIS A 41 2.69 4.53 8.81
C HIS A 41 4.02 4.88 9.49
N ARG A 42 4.96 5.48 8.75
CA ARG A 42 6.23 6.00 9.28
C ARG A 42 6.02 7.22 10.19
N ALA A 43 6.93 7.54 11.11
CA ALA A 43 8.26 6.98 11.33
C ALA A 43 8.27 5.85 12.36
N TRP A 44 9.20 4.91 12.18
CA TRP A 44 9.45 3.82 13.12
C TRP A 44 10.76 4.07 13.87
N GLU A 45 10.83 3.59 15.10
CA GLU A 45 12.09 3.54 15.83
C GLU A 45 12.96 2.42 15.27
N ARG A 46 14.20 2.74 14.90
CA ARG A 46 15.12 1.77 14.30
C ARG A 46 15.39 0.61 15.26
N GLY A 47 15.14 -0.62 14.83
CA GLY A 47 15.28 -1.84 15.63
C GLY A 47 14.08 -2.15 16.52
N SER A 48 12.97 -1.40 16.41
CA SER A 48 11.75 -1.63 17.19
C SER A 48 11.15 -3.02 16.95
N GLY A 49 11.26 -3.57 15.73
CA GLY A 49 10.74 -4.90 15.42
C GLY A 49 11.41 -5.97 16.29
N LYS A 50 12.71 -5.86 16.52
CA LYS A 50 13.46 -6.77 17.40
C LYS A 50 13.22 -6.45 18.87
N ALA A 51 13.36 -5.18 19.25
CA ALA A 51 13.32 -4.76 20.65
C ALA A 51 11.93 -4.94 21.29
N LEU A 52 10.86 -4.68 20.53
CA LEU A 52 9.48 -4.73 21.03
C LEU A 52 8.81 -6.08 20.73
N TRP A 53 9.14 -6.72 19.60
CA TRP A 53 8.39 -7.88 19.11
C TRP A 53 9.25 -9.14 18.94
N GLY A 54 10.55 -9.08 19.25
CA GLY A 54 11.44 -10.24 19.15
C GLY A 54 11.68 -10.71 17.71
N LEU A 55 11.34 -9.89 16.71
CA LEU A 55 11.53 -10.21 15.31
C LEU A 55 13.01 -10.04 14.96
N ASP A 56 13.70 -11.11 14.56
CA ASP A 56 15.09 -11.00 14.11
C ASP A 56 15.14 -10.62 12.63
N PRO A 57 15.70 -9.44 12.26
CA PRO A 57 15.80 -9.02 10.87
C PRO A 57 16.59 -10.00 9.99
N ASP A 58 17.52 -10.76 10.55
CA ASP A 58 18.31 -11.69 9.76
C ASP A 58 17.49 -12.91 9.27
N ASN A 59 16.31 -13.16 9.83
CA ASN A 59 15.35 -14.15 9.32
C ASN A 59 14.75 -13.76 7.95
N LEU A 60 14.93 -12.52 7.50
CA LEU A 60 14.51 -12.04 6.18
C LEU A 60 15.56 -12.25 5.08
N LYS A 61 16.76 -12.76 5.43
CA LYS A 61 17.82 -13.02 4.45
C LYS A 61 17.32 -13.94 3.33
N GLY A 62 17.53 -13.55 2.08
CA GLY A 62 17.08 -14.28 0.88
C GLY A 62 15.56 -14.27 0.67
N ARG A 63 14.82 -13.44 1.41
CA ARG A 63 13.34 -13.33 1.32
C ARG A 63 12.88 -11.91 0.98
N MET A 64 13.82 -10.99 0.78
CA MET A 64 13.54 -9.62 0.36
C MET A 64 13.19 -9.60 -1.14
N PRO A 65 12.28 -8.71 -1.58
CA PRO A 65 12.05 -8.49 -3.01
C PRO A 65 13.34 -8.16 -3.77
N ASP A 66 13.50 -8.69 -4.99
CA ASP A 66 14.76 -8.58 -5.77
C ASP A 66 15.16 -7.13 -6.12
N PHE A 67 14.20 -6.20 -6.14
CA PHE A 67 14.47 -4.77 -6.34
C PHE A 67 15.04 -4.08 -5.09
N LEU A 68 15.15 -4.77 -3.95
CA LEU A 68 15.80 -4.28 -2.73
C LEU A 68 17.16 -4.96 -2.53
N PRO A 69 18.20 -4.21 -2.11
CA PRO A 69 19.44 -4.83 -1.63
C PRO A 69 19.18 -5.70 -0.39
N ASP A 70 19.63 -6.96 -0.40
CA ASP A 70 19.52 -7.87 0.74
C ASP A 70 20.68 -7.66 1.73
N VAL A 71 20.59 -6.56 2.48
CA VAL A 71 21.57 -6.12 3.49
C VAL A 71 20.89 -5.99 4.86
N HIS A 72 21.68 -5.96 5.94
CA HIS A 72 21.13 -5.93 7.30
C HIS A 72 20.28 -4.69 7.57
N GLU A 73 20.70 -3.51 7.12
CA GLU A 73 20.00 -2.24 7.36
C GLU A 73 18.61 -2.19 6.74
N ILE A 74 18.46 -2.77 5.54
CA ILE A 74 17.16 -2.82 4.85
C ILE A 74 16.26 -3.89 5.47
N ARG A 75 16.84 -5.02 5.89
CA ARG A 75 16.11 -6.06 6.64
C ARG A 75 15.65 -5.56 8.01
N GLU A 76 16.47 -4.79 8.72
CA GLU A 76 16.11 -4.14 9.98
C GLU A 76 14.91 -3.18 9.79
N ASP A 77 14.96 -2.31 8.78
CA ASP A 77 13.86 -1.39 8.46
C ASP A 77 12.56 -2.13 8.08
N PHE A 78 12.65 -3.21 7.31
CA PHE A 78 11.49 -4.03 6.96
C PHE A 78 10.96 -4.80 8.17
N ASN A 79 11.84 -5.23 9.07
CA ASN A 79 11.50 -5.91 10.30
C ASN A 79 10.81 -4.97 11.31
N ASP A 80 11.18 -3.69 11.33
CA ASP A 80 10.49 -2.67 12.11
C ASP A 80 9.04 -2.48 11.62
N TYR A 81 8.82 -2.45 10.30
CA TYR A 81 7.46 -2.47 9.72
C TYR A 81 6.65 -3.69 10.19
N LEU A 82 7.24 -4.89 10.19
CA LEU A 82 6.56 -6.09 10.67
C LEU A 82 6.22 -6.00 12.16
N GLY A 83 7.02 -5.27 12.96
CA GLY A 83 6.69 -4.94 14.34
C GLY A 83 5.46 -4.05 14.44
N GLU A 84 5.31 -3.06 13.57
CA GLU A 84 4.08 -2.25 13.49
C GLU A 84 2.86 -3.08 13.10
N VAL A 85 3.03 -4.09 12.21
CA VAL A 85 1.95 -5.04 11.87
C VAL A 85 1.53 -5.84 13.11
N GLN A 86 2.46 -6.27 13.96
CA GLN A 86 2.15 -6.95 15.23
C GLN A 86 1.37 -6.04 16.20
N ALA A 87 1.65 -4.73 16.19
CA ALA A 87 0.90 -3.76 16.99
C ALA A 87 -0.56 -3.66 16.53
N VAL A 88 -0.80 -3.62 15.20
CA VAL A 88 -2.15 -3.63 14.63
C VAL A 88 -2.86 -4.95 14.95
N ASP A 89 -2.19 -6.10 14.78
CA ASP A 89 -2.76 -7.42 15.09
C ASP A 89 -3.23 -7.52 16.56
N ALA A 90 -2.43 -7.04 17.50
CA ALA A 90 -2.81 -6.99 18.91
C ALA A 90 -4.03 -6.09 19.17
N GLY A 91 -4.11 -4.93 18.50
CA GLY A 91 -5.27 -4.04 18.57
C GLY A 91 -6.55 -4.67 18.00
N ILE A 92 -6.45 -5.42 16.90
CA ILE A 92 -7.58 -6.22 16.36
C ILE A 92 -8.05 -7.22 17.42
N GLY A 93 -7.13 -7.94 18.07
CA GLY A 93 -7.45 -8.87 19.15
C GLY A 93 -8.28 -8.22 20.26
N ILE A 94 -7.92 -7.01 20.68
CA ILE A 94 -8.65 -6.25 21.71
C ILE A 94 -10.08 -5.92 21.25
N ILE A 95 -10.25 -5.46 20.02
CA ILE A 95 -11.59 -5.14 19.49
C ILE A 95 -12.46 -6.41 19.45
N LEU A 96 -11.89 -7.54 19.03
CA LEU A 96 -12.60 -8.83 19.02
C LEU A 96 -13.01 -9.27 20.43
N GLU A 97 -12.13 -9.12 21.42
CA GLU A 97 -12.45 -9.42 22.83
C GLU A 97 -13.57 -8.53 23.39
N GLU A 98 -13.56 -7.24 23.07
CA GLU A 98 -14.62 -6.33 23.54
C GLU A 98 -15.96 -6.59 22.82
N LEU A 99 -15.94 -6.95 21.52
CA LEU A 99 -17.13 -7.44 20.81
C LEU A 99 -17.69 -8.72 21.44
N GLU A 100 -16.83 -9.65 21.86
CA GLU A 100 -17.24 -10.88 22.53
C GLU A 100 -17.89 -10.58 23.89
N LYS A 101 -17.29 -9.69 24.69
CA LYS A 101 -17.85 -9.24 25.98
C LYS A 101 -19.20 -8.55 25.83
N ALA A 102 -19.38 -7.79 24.75
CA ALA A 102 -20.65 -7.15 24.41
C ALA A 102 -21.71 -8.14 23.87
N GLY A 103 -21.31 -9.35 23.49
CA GLY A 103 -22.19 -10.35 22.87
C GLY A 103 -22.49 -10.06 21.39
N GLU A 104 -21.76 -9.15 20.75
CA GLU A 104 -22.00 -8.70 19.37
C GLU A 104 -21.04 -9.34 18.34
N LEU A 105 -20.02 -10.07 18.79
CA LEU A 105 -18.99 -10.65 17.91
C LEU A 105 -19.58 -11.51 16.77
N ASP A 106 -20.61 -12.30 17.03
CA ASP A 106 -21.20 -13.18 16.02
C ASP A 106 -22.25 -12.49 15.13
N ASN A 107 -22.71 -11.31 15.55
CA ASN A 107 -23.65 -10.47 14.81
C ASN A 107 -22.93 -9.44 13.91
N THR A 108 -21.61 -9.30 14.04
CA THR A 108 -20.82 -8.26 13.37
C THR A 108 -20.13 -8.78 12.11
N LEU A 109 -20.29 -8.08 10.98
CA LEU A 109 -19.40 -8.19 9.83
C LEU A 109 -18.11 -7.42 10.14
N ILE A 110 -17.00 -8.13 10.26
CA ILE A 110 -15.67 -7.55 10.47
C ILE A 110 -14.91 -7.61 9.16
N VAL A 111 -14.36 -6.48 8.72
CA VAL A 111 -13.50 -6.38 7.53
C VAL A 111 -12.20 -5.68 7.90
N ILE A 112 -11.07 -6.26 7.51
CA ILE A 112 -9.72 -5.73 7.72
C ILE A 112 -9.10 -5.45 6.36
N SER A 113 -8.57 -4.25 6.19
CA SER A 113 -7.83 -3.87 4.99
C SER A 113 -6.72 -2.86 5.27
N GLY A 114 -5.71 -2.85 4.42
CA GLY A 114 -4.82 -1.67 4.26
C GLY A 114 -5.44 -0.66 3.29
N ASP A 115 -4.97 0.59 3.29
CA ASP A 115 -5.35 1.61 2.31
C ASP A 115 -4.43 1.60 1.07
N HIS A 116 -3.16 1.28 1.27
CA HIS A 116 -2.14 1.07 0.24
C HIS A 116 -1.01 0.15 0.75
N GLY A 117 -0.05 -0.18 -0.12
CA GLY A 117 1.12 -0.99 0.24
C GLY A 117 2.11 -0.32 1.18
N ILE A 118 3.19 -1.04 1.53
CA ILE A 118 4.16 -0.66 2.57
C ILE A 118 4.80 0.74 2.32
N PRO A 119 4.85 1.64 3.33
CA PRO A 119 5.40 2.99 3.16
C PRO A 119 6.93 3.05 3.24
N GLY A 120 7.54 3.91 2.43
CA GLY A 120 8.98 4.23 2.48
C GLY A 120 9.90 3.15 1.90
N PHE A 121 9.36 2.18 1.18
CA PHE A 121 10.13 1.23 0.38
C PHE A 121 9.97 1.53 -1.12
N PRO A 122 11.04 1.38 -1.92
CA PRO A 122 10.97 1.43 -3.38
C PRO A 122 9.83 0.59 -3.94
N ARG A 123 9.18 1.11 -5.00
CA ARG A 123 8.11 0.41 -5.75
C ARG A 123 6.85 0.06 -4.94
N ALA A 124 6.79 0.41 -3.66
CA ALA A 124 5.61 0.21 -2.82
C ALA A 124 4.68 1.43 -2.86
N LYS A 125 4.26 1.97 -1.71
CA LYS A 125 3.40 3.17 -1.61
C LYS A 125 3.78 4.23 -2.67
N CYS A 126 2.77 4.84 -3.30
CA CYS A 126 2.88 5.77 -4.43
C CYS A 126 3.27 5.14 -5.78
N ASN A 127 3.25 3.82 -5.91
CA ASN A 127 3.48 3.10 -7.16
C ASN A 127 2.32 2.14 -7.46
N LEU A 128 2.25 1.67 -8.71
CA LEU A 128 1.20 0.77 -9.18
C LEU A 128 1.69 -0.69 -9.34
N TYR A 129 2.79 -1.05 -8.67
CA TYR A 129 3.26 -2.45 -8.55
C TYR A 129 2.54 -3.13 -7.37
N ASP A 130 2.42 -4.47 -7.35
CA ASP A 130 1.56 -5.12 -6.33
C ASP A 130 2.03 -4.85 -4.89
N ILE A 131 3.33 -4.74 -4.62
CA ILE A 131 3.81 -4.36 -3.26
C ILE A 131 3.31 -2.96 -2.81
N GLY A 132 2.88 -2.12 -3.74
CA GLY A 132 2.31 -0.80 -3.49
C GLY A 132 0.78 -0.75 -3.49
N THR A 133 0.09 -1.73 -4.08
CA THR A 133 -1.37 -1.70 -4.30
C THR A 133 -2.12 -2.92 -3.78
N GLN A 134 -1.47 -4.07 -3.67
CA GLN A 134 -2.04 -5.28 -3.10
C GLN A 134 -1.97 -5.21 -1.57
N VAL A 135 -3.13 -5.01 -0.95
CA VAL A 135 -3.29 -4.95 0.49
C VAL A 135 -3.94 -6.21 1.04
N CYS A 136 -3.82 -6.43 2.34
CA CYS A 136 -4.66 -7.40 3.03
C CYS A 136 -6.13 -7.04 2.80
N LEU A 137 -6.98 -8.03 2.54
CA LEU A 137 -8.42 -7.91 2.62
C LEU A 137 -8.97 -9.20 3.23
N ALA A 138 -9.40 -9.12 4.48
CA ALA A 138 -9.96 -10.25 5.21
C ALA A 138 -11.34 -9.87 5.76
N ALA A 139 -12.28 -10.81 5.75
CA ALA A 139 -13.62 -10.60 6.27
C ALA A 139 -14.10 -11.79 7.11
N ARG A 140 -14.86 -11.49 8.17
CA ARG A 140 -15.52 -12.48 9.03
C ARG A 140 -16.97 -12.06 9.25
N TRP A 141 -17.89 -12.97 8.96
CA TRP A 141 -19.30 -12.82 9.32
C TRP A 141 -19.96 -14.18 9.55
N PRO A 142 -20.12 -14.60 10.82
CA PRO A 142 -20.66 -15.93 11.14
C PRO A 142 -22.05 -16.17 10.55
N GLY A 143 -22.26 -17.36 10.00
CA GLY A 143 -23.52 -17.73 9.35
C GLY A 143 -23.76 -17.09 7.98
N LYS A 144 -22.88 -16.21 7.50
CA LYS A 144 -22.93 -15.56 6.18
C LYS A 144 -21.72 -15.86 5.32
N ILE A 145 -20.53 -15.84 5.90
CA ILE A 145 -19.25 -16.12 5.22
C ILE A 145 -18.71 -17.45 5.71
N GLN A 146 -18.41 -18.36 4.78
CA GLN A 146 -17.81 -19.66 5.10
C GLN A 146 -16.37 -19.46 5.65
N PRO A 147 -16.05 -19.99 6.85
CA PRO A 147 -14.69 -19.91 7.39
C PRO A 147 -13.65 -20.55 6.46
N GLY A 148 -12.51 -19.86 6.28
CA GLY A 148 -11.40 -20.35 5.45
C GLY A 148 -11.62 -20.24 3.94
N LYS A 149 -12.72 -19.63 3.48
CA LYS A 149 -12.93 -19.35 2.06
C LYS A 149 -11.87 -18.38 1.54
N VAL A 150 -11.25 -18.74 0.41
CA VAL A 150 -10.28 -17.90 -0.31
C VAL A 150 -10.92 -17.44 -1.62
N ILE A 151 -10.88 -16.14 -1.87
CA ILE A 151 -11.40 -15.48 -3.07
C ILE A 151 -10.18 -15.08 -3.91
N HIS A 152 -10.14 -15.50 -5.17
CA HIS A 152 -9.01 -15.26 -6.08
C HIS A 152 -9.31 -14.16 -7.11
N GLU A 153 -10.55 -13.72 -7.15
CA GLU A 153 -11.08 -12.63 -7.94
C GLU A 153 -10.38 -11.31 -7.61
N PHE A 154 -10.12 -10.51 -8.64
CA PHE A 154 -9.51 -9.19 -8.49
C PHE A 154 -10.55 -8.17 -8.03
N VAL A 155 -10.32 -7.54 -6.88
CA VAL A 155 -11.22 -6.54 -6.29
C VAL A 155 -10.46 -5.26 -5.93
N ASN A 156 -11.17 -4.13 -5.94
CA ASN A 156 -10.65 -2.84 -5.47
C ASN A 156 -11.32 -2.44 -4.15
N LEU A 157 -10.62 -1.70 -3.29
CA LEU A 157 -11.15 -1.28 -1.98
C LEU A 157 -12.40 -0.41 -2.06
N MET A 158 -12.59 0.31 -3.18
CA MET A 158 -13.81 1.09 -3.42
C MET A 158 -15.08 0.22 -3.41
N SER A 159 -14.96 -1.09 -3.66
CA SER A 159 -16.05 -2.06 -3.54
C SER A 159 -16.52 -2.31 -2.10
N LEU A 160 -15.80 -1.84 -1.08
CA LEU A 160 -16.22 -2.00 0.31
C LEU A 160 -17.44 -1.14 0.66
N ALA A 161 -17.52 0.10 0.18
CA ALA A 161 -18.67 0.97 0.43
C ALA A 161 -20.01 0.36 -0.04
N PRO A 162 -20.17 -0.10 -1.30
CA PRO A 162 -21.39 -0.77 -1.75
C PRO A 162 -21.61 -2.11 -1.04
N THR A 163 -20.54 -2.83 -0.67
CA THR A 163 -20.63 -4.07 0.12
C THR A 163 -21.24 -3.84 1.50
N PHE A 164 -20.87 -2.76 2.18
CA PHE A 164 -21.41 -2.42 3.50
C PHE A 164 -22.87 -1.98 3.42
N LEU A 165 -23.24 -1.21 2.38
CA LEU A 165 -24.64 -0.86 2.13
C LEU A 165 -25.49 -2.12 1.90
N GLU A 166 -25.06 -3.01 1.02
CA GLU A 166 -25.78 -4.26 0.73
C GLU A 166 -25.88 -5.15 2.00
N ALA A 167 -24.80 -5.24 2.79
CA ALA A 167 -24.80 -6.00 4.04
C ALA A 167 -25.79 -5.43 5.08
N ALA A 168 -26.00 -4.11 5.07
CA ALA A 168 -27.00 -3.43 5.90
C ALA A 168 -28.43 -3.52 5.34
N GLY A 169 -28.63 -4.13 4.17
CA GLY A 169 -29.92 -4.19 3.47
C GLY A 169 -30.27 -2.90 2.71
N GLU A 170 -29.31 -2.00 2.55
CA GLU A 170 -29.44 -0.76 1.78
C GLU A 170 -29.07 -0.98 0.31
N GLN A 171 -29.56 -0.10 -0.56
CA GLN A 171 -29.24 -0.14 -1.99
C GLN A 171 -27.99 0.71 -2.28
N PRO A 172 -26.92 0.12 -2.86
CA PRO A 172 -25.80 0.90 -3.39
C PRO A 172 -26.25 1.94 -4.42
N LEU A 173 -25.54 3.07 -4.51
CA LEU A 173 -25.81 4.07 -5.54
C LEU A 173 -25.27 3.61 -6.90
N ASP A 174 -25.95 3.97 -7.99
CA ASP A 174 -25.59 3.59 -9.37
C ASP A 174 -24.17 4.01 -9.80
N ASN A 175 -23.56 5.00 -9.13
CA ASN A 175 -22.22 5.50 -9.43
C ASN A 175 -21.12 4.91 -8.54
N MET A 176 -21.44 3.95 -7.68
CA MET A 176 -20.45 3.19 -6.92
C MET A 176 -19.86 2.06 -7.78
N SER A 177 -18.76 1.46 -7.31
CA SER A 177 -18.28 0.19 -7.85
C SER A 177 -19.22 -0.96 -7.50
N ASP A 178 -18.97 -2.14 -8.07
CA ASP A 178 -19.71 -3.34 -7.72
C ASP A 178 -19.40 -3.79 -6.28
N SER A 179 -20.42 -4.30 -5.60
CA SER A 179 -20.30 -4.96 -4.30
C SER A 179 -19.58 -6.30 -4.43
N ILE A 180 -18.78 -6.64 -3.41
CA ILE A 180 -18.10 -7.94 -3.29
C ILE A 180 -18.82 -8.86 -2.28
N LEU A 181 -19.96 -8.44 -1.72
CA LEU A 181 -20.74 -9.29 -0.80
C LEU A 181 -21.12 -10.65 -1.42
N PRO A 182 -21.55 -10.73 -2.71
CA PRO A 182 -21.84 -12.02 -3.34
C PRO A 182 -20.62 -12.95 -3.41
N LEU A 183 -19.41 -12.40 -3.64
CA LEU A 183 -18.17 -13.19 -3.65
C LEU A 183 -17.92 -13.83 -2.29
N MET A 184 -18.22 -13.12 -1.20
CA MET A 184 -18.03 -13.60 0.16
C MET A 184 -19.10 -14.63 0.58
N THR A 185 -20.37 -14.39 0.22
CA THR A 185 -21.53 -15.11 0.79
C THR A 185 -22.15 -16.19 -0.10
N SER A 186 -21.84 -16.24 -1.40
CA SER A 186 -22.36 -17.29 -2.29
C SER A 186 -21.60 -18.60 -2.14
N ASP A 187 -22.34 -19.72 -2.08
CA ASP A 187 -21.80 -21.08 -2.05
C ASP A 187 -21.60 -21.68 -3.45
N SER A 188 -22.32 -21.18 -4.46
CA SER A 188 -22.41 -21.78 -5.81
C SER A 188 -21.73 -20.96 -6.90
N GLY A 189 -20.85 -20.04 -6.53
CA GLY A 189 -20.26 -19.04 -7.43
C GLY A 189 -21.13 -17.80 -7.59
N VAL A 190 -20.60 -16.76 -8.20
CA VAL A 190 -21.27 -15.46 -8.32
C VAL A 190 -21.77 -15.27 -9.76
N GLU A 191 -23.09 -15.16 -9.92
CA GLU A 191 -23.67 -14.54 -11.11
C GLU A 191 -23.61 -13.01 -10.92
N SER A 192 -22.54 -12.38 -11.41
CA SER A 192 -22.38 -10.92 -11.37
C SER A 192 -22.01 -10.40 -12.76
N ALA A 193 -22.47 -9.18 -13.06
CA ALA A 193 -22.04 -8.43 -14.24
C ALA A 193 -20.60 -7.87 -14.09
N ALA A 194 -20.05 -7.87 -12.88
CA ALA A 194 -18.70 -7.40 -12.60
C ALA A 194 -17.65 -8.29 -13.27
N ASN A 195 -16.63 -7.67 -13.85
CA ASN A 195 -15.45 -8.37 -14.35
C ASN A 195 -14.42 -8.51 -13.23
N TRP A 196 -14.15 -9.74 -12.82
CA TRP A 196 -13.22 -10.08 -11.75
C TRP A 196 -11.85 -10.58 -12.24
N GLU A 197 -11.59 -10.51 -13.55
CA GLU A 197 -10.34 -10.98 -14.17
C GLU A 197 -9.17 -10.00 -14.02
N TYR A 198 -9.47 -8.73 -13.76
CA TYR A 198 -8.49 -7.68 -13.59
C TYR A 198 -8.96 -6.56 -12.65
N VAL A 199 -8.00 -5.78 -12.16
CA VAL A 199 -8.25 -4.46 -11.55
C VAL A 199 -7.55 -3.37 -12.34
N VAL A 200 -8.15 -2.18 -12.34
CA VAL A 200 -7.50 -0.93 -12.76
C VAL A 200 -7.00 -0.18 -11.54
N LEU A 201 -5.76 0.30 -11.62
CA LEU A 201 -5.05 1.03 -10.57
C LEU A 201 -4.69 2.42 -11.10
N GLY A 202 -4.67 3.42 -10.23
CA GLY A 202 -4.42 4.80 -10.63
C GLY A 202 -3.66 5.60 -9.60
N ARG A 203 -2.76 6.45 -10.09
CA ARG A 203 -2.12 7.52 -9.32
C ARG A 203 -2.20 8.80 -10.11
N GLU A 204 -2.57 9.88 -9.43
CA GLU A 204 -2.63 11.21 -10.04
C GLU A 204 -1.59 12.12 -9.39
N ARG A 205 -1.88 12.59 -8.17
CA ARG A 205 -0.95 13.34 -7.32
C ARG A 205 -0.88 12.67 -5.94
N HIS A 206 0.32 12.58 -5.37
CA HIS A 206 0.50 12.20 -3.97
C HIS A 206 0.70 13.44 -3.09
N GLN A 207 1.69 14.29 -3.40
CA GLN A 207 1.95 15.53 -2.67
C GLN A 207 2.13 16.72 -3.62
N GLY A 208 1.69 17.91 -3.18
CA GLY A 208 1.75 19.14 -3.98
C GLY A 208 3.13 19.79 -4.08
N TYR A 209 4.12 19.30 -3.33
CA TYR A 209 5.48 19.85 -3.28
C TYR A 209 6.55 18.84 -3.70
N GLY A 210 6.17 17.64 -4.16
CA GLY A 210 7.14 16.62 -4.54
C GLY A 210 7.86 16.90 -5.85
N ARG A 211 7.34 17.80 -6.67
CA ARG A 211 7.94 18.22 -7.94
C ARG A 211 7.82 19.73 -8.09
N SER A 212 8.75 20.29 -8.86
CA SER A 212 8.73 21.68 -9.29
C SER A 212 7.35 22.05 -9.85
N GLU A 213 6.86 23.24 -9.47
CA GLU A 213 5.55 23.78 -9.85
C GLU A 213 4.33 22.94 -9.39
N GLY A 214 4.53 21.95 -8.50
CA GLY A 214 3.46 21.09 -7.99
C GLY A 214 2.88 20.13 -9.02
N LEU A 215 3.69 19.77 -10.03
CA LEU A 215 3.28 18.88 -11.11
C LEU A 215 2.98 17.46 -10.60
N PRO A 216 1.92 16.80 -11.12
CA PRO A 216 1.62 15.40 -10.79
C PRO A 216 2.56 14.42 -11.52
N TYR A 217 2.53 13.16 -11.09
CA TYR A 217 3.05 12.02 -11.86
C TYR A 217 1.89 11.06 -12.15
N PRO A 218 1.07 11.38 -13.16
CA PRO A 218 -0.10 10.58 -13.50
C PRO A 218 0.32 9.24 -14.10
N SER A 219 -0.20 8.16 -13.51
CA SER A 219 -0.07 6.80 -14.01
C SER A 219 -1.39 6.06 -13.89
N ARG A 220 -1.64 5.14 -14.82
CA ARG A 220 -2.73 4.17 -14.77
C ARG A 220 -2.18 2.78 -15.05
N ALA A 221 -2.77 1.75 -14.48
CA ALA A 221 -2.34 0.39 -14.69
C ALA A 221 -3.54 -0.56 -14.77
N ILE A 222 -3.36 -1.66 -15.48
CA ILE A 222 -4.27 -2.81 -15.47
C ILE A 222 -3.47 -4.02 -14.99
N ARG A 223 -4.01 -4.71 -13.99
CA ARG A 223 -3.42 -5.89 -13.36
C ARG A 223 -4.37 -7.06 -13.56
N THR A 224 -3.94 -8.01 -14.39
CA THR A 224 -4.59 -9.32 -14.60
C THR A 224 -3.81 -10.37 -13.83
N LYS A 225 -4.29 -11.60 -13.67
CA LYS A 225 -3.55 -12.70 -13.02
C LYS A 225 -2.07 -12.82 -13.40
N ASP A 226 -1.76 -12.71 -14.69
CA ASP A 226 -0.43 -13.03 -15.24
C ASP A 226 0.39 -11.78 -15.58
N PHE A 227 -0.25 -10.61 -15.75
CA PHE A 227 0.42 -9.41 -16.25
C PHE A 227 0.06 -8.16 -15.47
N LEU A 228 1.06 -7.27 -15.36
CA LEU A 228 0.90 -5.89 -14.94
C LEU A 228 1.34 -4.98 -16.10
N TYR A 229 0.40 -4.18 -16.62
CA TYR A 229 0.69 -3.12 -17.58
C TYR A 229 0.51 -1.75 -16.90
N ILE A 230 1.48 -0.86 -17.04
CA ILE A 230 1.47 0.50 -16.48
C ILE A 230 1.70 1.52 -17.61
N ARG A 231 0.83 2.52 -17.69
CA ARG A 231 0.97 3.71 -18.51
C ARG A 231 1.41 4.89 -17.64
N ASN A 232 2.60 5.42 -17.89
CA ASN A 232 3.10 6.65 -17.30
C ASN A 232 2.88 7.82 -18.26
N PHE A 233 2.03 8.79 -17.88
CA PHE A 233 1.65 9.89 -18.77
C PHE A 233 2.66 11.06 -18.76
N ALA A 234 3.63 11.04 -17.84
CA ALA A 234 4.69 12.05 -17.74
C ALA A 234 6.08 11.39 -17.51
N PRO A 235 6.57 10.58 -18.47
CA PRO A 235 7.82 9.81 -18.31
C PRO A 235 9.08 10.69 -18.20
N ASP A 236 8.97 11.96 -18.60
CA ASP A 236 10.02 12.97 -18.47
C ASP A 236 10.22 13.49 -17.04
N ARG A 237 9.28 13.19 -16.12
CA ARG A 237 9.31 13.59 -14.71
C ARG A 237 9.86 12.49 -13.80
N TRP A 238 10.35 12.88 -12.62
CA TRP A 238 10.78 11.93 -11.60
C TRP A 238 9.57 11.25 -10.95
N PRO A 239 9.43 9.92 -11.00
CA PRO A 239 8.23 9.22 -10.52
C PRO A 239 8.04 9.36 -9.01
N MET A 240 9.13 9.54 -8.25
CA MET A 240 9.11 9.63 -6.79
C MET A 240 9.33 11.04 -6.24
N GLY A 241 9.29 12.06 -7.10
CA GLY A 241 9.58 13.45 -6.74
C GLY A 241 10.97 13.88 -7.18
N ASP A 242 11.20 15.19 -7.24
CA ASP A 242 12.46 15.76 -7.72
C ASP A 242 13.64 15.39 -6.78
N PRO A 243 14.86 15.24 -7.31
CA PRO A 243 16.05 14.89 -6.53
C PRO A 243 16.44 15.94 -5.49
N CYS A 244 16.12 17.22 -5.72
CA CYS A 244 16.16 18.30 -4.74
C CYS A 244 17.46 18.36 -3.90
N GLY A 245 18.61 18.30 -4.55
CA GLY A 245 19.94 18.30 -3.90
C GLY A 245 20.67 16.96 -3.94
N MET A 246 20.05 15.89 -4.45
CA MET A 246 20.67 14.57 -4.62
C MET A 246 21.36 14.37 -5.98
N GLU A 247 21.56 15.44 -6.77
CA GLU A 247 22.14 15.37 -8.11
C GLU A 247 23.66 15.13 -8.10
N ASP A 248 24.37 15.56 -7.07
CA ASP A 248 25.82 15.29 -6.94
C ASP A 248 26.01 13.82 -6.55
N PRO A 249 26.59 12.97 -7.42
CA PRO A 249 26.81 11.57 -7.09
C PRO A 249 27.81 11.38 -5.93
N ASN A 250 28.64 12.36 -5.59
CA ASN A 250 29.65 12.23 -4.53
C ASN A 250 29.11 12.49 -3.12
N LEU A 251 27.88 13.01 -3.00
CA LEU A 251 27.20 13.19 -1.73
C LEU A 251 26.81 11.81 -1.16
N VAL A 252 27.70 11.19 -0.38
CA VAL A 252 27.52 9.82 0.17
C VAL A 252 27.55 9.77 1.69
N ASN A 253 27.72 10.91 2.37
CA ASN A 253 27.70 10.94 3.84
C ASN A 253 26.25 10.70 4.36
N PRO A 254 26.02 9.66 5.19
CA PRO A 254 24.67 9.31 5.64
C PRO A 254 24.05 10.35 6.56
N GLU A 255 24.83 11.03 7.41
CA GLU A 255 24.33 12.08 8.29
C GLU A 255 23.86 13.30 7.50
N GLU A 256 24.66 13.75 6.53
CA GLU A 256 24.35 14.87 5.63
C GLU A 256 23.12 14.58 4.78
N ILE A 257 23.03 13.38 4.17
CA ILE A 257 21.83 12.95 3.44
C ILE A 257 20.61 12.93 4.37
N THR A 258 20.75 12.41 5.59
CA THR A 258 19.64 12.37 6.56
C THR A 258 19.18 13.78 6.94
N GLU A 259 20.11 14.71 7.11
CA GLU A 259 19.81 16.12 7.38
C GLU A 259 19.06 16.77 6.21
N ILE A 260 19.50 16.53 4.97
CA ILE A 260 18.80 17.03 3.76
C ILE A 260 17.38 16.45 3.68
N LEU A 261 17.20 15.15 3.95
CA LEU A 261 15.89 14.51 3.94
C LEU A 261 14.96 15.01 5.05
N ARG A 262 15.50 15.47 6.19
CA ARG A 262 14.71 15.97 7.33
C ARG A 262 14.42 17.48 7.25
N SER A 263 15.34 18.26 6.69
CA SER A 263 15.28 19.72 6.64
C SER A 263 14.20 20.27 5.68
N THR A 264 13.56 19.40 4.91
CA THR A 264 12.59 19.72 3.85
C THR A 264 11.12 19.53 4.25
N ARG A 265 10.83 19.21 5.52
CA ARG A 265 9.46 19.01 6.04
C ARG A 265 8.68 20.31 6.38
N ILE A 266 9.29 21.49 6.27
CA ILE A 266 8.61 22.76 6.57
C ILE A 266 8.17 23.40 5.27
N PHE A 267 6.86 23.39 5.01
CA PHE A 267 6.25 24.23 3.98
C PHE A 267 6.51 25.70 4.34
N ASN A 268 7.54 26.28 3.73
CA ASN A 268 7.89 27.67 3.93
C ASN A 268 7.41 28.45 2.70
N PRO A 269 6.39 29.33 2.84
CA PRO A 269 5.89 30.13 1.72
C PRO A 269 6.99 31.11 1.28
N GLY A 270 7.82 30.67 0.32
CA GLY A 270 8.98 31.40 -0.17
C GLY A 270 10.25 30.56 -0.35
N ARG A 271 10.30 29.30 0.10
CA ARG A 271 11.37 28.35 -0.28
C ARG A 271 10.81 27.22 -1.13
N THR A 272 11.43 27.02 -2.28
CA THR A 272 11.34 25.83 -3.14
C THR A 272 12.01 24.62 -2.45
N ALA A 273 11.64 24.30 -1.22
CA ALA A 273 12.18 23.15 -0.50
C ALA A 273 11.31 21.92 -0.78
N CYS A 274 11.59 21.24 -1.89
CA CYS A 274 11.09 19.89 -2.11
C CYS A 274 11.98 18.91 -1.33
N ALA A 275 11.38 17.95 -0.61
CA ALA A 275 12.15 16.86 -0.03
C ALA A 275 12.65 15.94 -1.15
N PRO A 276 13.94 15.59 -1.21
CA PRO A 276 14.45 14.67 -2.23
C PRO A 276 13.58 13.42 -2.34
N TYR A 277 13.03 13.16 -3.52
CA TYR A 277 12.16 12.02 -3.78
C TYR A 277 11.02 11.89 -2.74
N SER A 278 10.30 12.99 -2.49
CA SER A 278 9.31 13.10 -1.39
C SER A 278 8.15 12.11 -1.42
N ASP A 279 7.88 11.49 -2.58
CA ASP A 279 6.81 10.50 -2.69
C ASP A 279 7.20 9.14 -2.10
N ILE A 280 8.47 8.97 -1.68
CA ILE A 280 8.93 7.88 -0.81
C ILE A 280 9.21 8.45 0.58
N ASP A 281 8.47 7.95 1.57
CA ASP A 281 8.66 8.30 2.98
C ASP A 281 10.12 8.10 3.43
N VAL A 282 10.62 9.02 4.25
CA VAL A 282 12.00 8.95 4.75
C VAL A 282 12.15 7.79 5.74
N GLY A 283 13.17 6.97 5.52
CA GLY A 283 13.53 5.84 6.39
C GLY A 283 14.94 5.30 6.08
N PRO A 284 15.46 4.38 6.91
CA PRO A 284 16.78 3.76 6.73
C PRO A 284 17.01 3.21 5.32
N THR A 285 16.02 2.53 4.71
CA THR A 285 16.15 1.98 3.34
C THR A 285 16.43 3.06 2.30
N LYS A 286 15.68 4.18 2.36
CA LYS A 286 15.87 5.30 1.44
C LYS A 286 17.26 5.94 1.62
N VAL A 287 17.69 6.16 2.86
CA VAL A 287 19.03 6.69 3.16
C VAL A 287 20.11 5.75 2.63
N TRP A 288 19.98 4.45 2.89
CA TRP A 288 20.95 3.45 2.45
C TRP A 288 21.09 3.42 0.93
N LEU A 289 19.97 3.42 0.19
CA LEU A 289 19.99 3.44 -1.27
C LEU A 289 20.63 4.72 -1.83
N LEU A 290 20.35 5.88 -1.21
CA LEU A 290 20.98 7.13 -1.62
C LEU A 290 22.49 7.06 -1.38
N VAL A 291 22.95 6.72 -0.18
CA VAL A 291 24.39 6.60 0.17
C VAL A 291 25.13 5.69 -0.81
N ASN A 292 24.54 4.54 -1.16
CA ASN A 292 25.21 3.50 -1.95
C ASN A 292 24.91 3.56 -3.46
N ARG A 293 24.25 4.62 -3.96
CA ARG A 293 23.72 4.69 -5.34
C ARG A 293 24.74 4.47 -6.47
N ASN A 294 26.02 4.69 -6.21
CA ASN A 294 27.10 4.49 -7.20
C ASN A 294 27.73 3.09 -7.18
N ALA A 295 27.42 2.25 -6.19
CA ALA A 295 27.92 0.89 -6.16
C ALA A 295 27.33 0.09 -7.32
N GLU A 296 28.16 -0.69 -8.00
CA GLU A 296 27.79 -1.40 -9.25
C GLU A 296 26.58 -2.32 -9.07
N ASP A 297 26.50 -3.00 -7.92
CA ASP A 297 25.43 -3.94 -7.54
C ASP A 297 24.17 -3.26 -6.96
N VAL A 298 24.23 -1.95 -6.70
CA VAL A 298 23.14 -1.13 -6.16
C VAL A 298 22.52 -0.23 -7.22
N ARG A 299 23.30 0.23 -8.20
CA ARG A 299 22.86 1.23 -9.18
C ARG A 299 21.56 0.85 -9.88
N SER A 300 21.42 -0.39 -10.33
CA SER A 300 20.17 -0.84 -10.98
C SER A 300 18.96 -0.76 -10.06
N LYS A 301 19.11 -1.11 -8.77
CA LYS A 301 18.07 -1.01 -7.75
C LYS A 301 17.75 0.44 -7.39
N PHE A 302 18.77 1.32 -7.39
CA PHE A 302 18.58 2.75 -7.24
C PHE A 302 17.75 3.33 -8.40
N GLU A 303 18.04 2.95 -9.65
CA GLU A 303 17.24 3.39 -10.81
C GLU A 303 15.81 2.86 -10.76
N LEU A 304 15.58 1.61 -10.34
CA LEU A 304 14.22 1.09 -10.11
C LEU A 304 13.47 1.87 -9.02
N ALA A 305 14.19 2.33 -7.99
CA ALA A 305 13.62 3.08 -6.88
C ALA A 305 13.29 4.53 -7.24
N PHE A 306 14.21 5.24 -7.89
CA PHE A 306 14.17 6.70 -8.04
C PHE A 306 14.27 7.21 -9.48
N GLY A 307 14.75 6.37 -10.40
CA GLY A 307 14.98 6.70 -11.80
C GLY A 307 13.69 7.05 -12.55
N LYS A 308 13.84 7.74 -13.68
CA LYS A 308 12.71 7.99 -14.59
C LYS A 308 12.25 6.69 -15.23
N ARG A 309 10.96 6.61 -15.55
CA ARG A 309 10.33 5.40 -16.11
C ARG A 309 9.90 5.65 -17.55
N PRO A 310 9.90 4.62 -18.41
CA PRO A 310 9.35 4.73 -19.75
C PRO A 310 7.84 5.03 -19.71
N ALA A 311 7.29 5.45 -20.85
CA ALA A 311 5.86 5.71 -20.99
C ALA A 311 5.02 4.45 -20.76
N GLU A 312 5.55 3.28 -21.12
CA GLU A 312 4.88 1.98 -21.00
C GLU A 312 5.77 0.99 -20.26
N GLU A 313 5.18 0.31 -19.30
CA GLU A 313 5.79 -0.82 -18.60
C GLU A 313 4.86 -2.03 -18.73
N LEU A 314 5.41 -3.19 -19.08
CA LEU A 314 4.72 -4.47 -19.08
C LEU A 314 5.59 -5.49 -18.35
N TYR A 315 4.99 -6.23 -17.43
CA TYR A 315 5.65 -7.26 -16.65
C TYR A 315 4.88 -8.59 -16.73
N ASP A 316 5.59 -9.67 -17.05
CA ASP A 316 5.08 -11.05 -16.99
C ASP A 316 5.35 -11.65 -15.62
N LEU A 317 4.30 -11.73 -14.81
CA LEU A 317 4.38 -12.08 -13.39
C LEU A 317 4.51 -13.58 -13.16
N ARG A 318 4.34 -14.38 -14.21
CA ARG A 318 4.57 -15.83 -14.17
C ARG A 318 6.05 -16.15 -14.06
N THR A 319 6.90 -15.28 -14.61
CA THR A 319 8.35 -15.44 -14.62
C THR A 319 9.11 -14.37 -13.84
N ASP A 320 8.50 -13.21 -13.61
CA ASP A 320 9.11 -12.05 -12.95
C ASP A 320 8.17 -11.46 -11.89
N PRO A 321 8.04 -12.12 -10.72
CA PRO A 321 7.12 -11.70 -9.66
C PRO A 321 7.54 -10.38 -8.99
N TYR A 322 8.76 -9.92 -9.24
CA TYR A 322 9.30 -8.67 -8.70
C TYR A 322 9.43 -7.57 -9.75
N TYR A 323 8.85 -7.76 -10.93
CA TYR A 323 8.76 -6.75 -11.99
C TYR A 323 10.15 -6.17 -12.37
N MET A 324 11.18 -7.01 -12.37
CA MET A 324 12.57 -6.61 -12.61
C MET A 324 12.85 -6.30 -14.09
N THR A 325 12.09 -6.90 -15.02
CA THR A 325 12.30 -6.79 -16.46
C THR A 325 11.05 -6.24 -17.13
N ASN A 326 11.13 -4.99 -17.61
CA ASN A 326 10.08 -4.42 -18.46
C ASN A 326 10.14 -5.04 -19.86
N VAL A 327 9.13 -5.81 -20.24
CA VAL A 327 9.02 -6.48 -21.54
C VAL A 327 8.19 -5.69 -22.57
N ALA A 328 7.87 -4.42 -22.30
CA ALA A 328 7.03 -3.61 -23.19
C ALA A 328 7.61 -3.44 -24.61
N GLU A 329 8.94 -3.45 -24.76
CA GLU A 329 9.62 -3.35 -26.06
C GLU A 329 9.92 -4.72 -26.70
N ASP A 330 9.56 -5.83 -26.04
CA ASP A 330 9.77 -7.18 -26.57
C ASP A 330 8.66 -7.53 -27.59
N PRO A 331 9.01 -7.82 -28.87
CA PRO A 331 8.03 -8.16 -29.89
C PRO A 331 7.14 -9.36 -29.55
N SER A 332 7.62 -10.29 -28.71
CA SER A 332 6.85 -11.47 -28.30
C SER A 332 5.66 -11.14 -27.37
N TYR A 333 5.67 -9.97 -26.73
CA TYR A 333 4.61 -9.48 -25.86
C TYR A 333 3.74 -8.40 -26.50
N SER A 334 3.96 -8.06 -27.79
CA SER A 334 3.26 -6.96 -28.46
C SER A 334 1.73 -7.12 -28.44
N ASP A 335 1.21 -8.34 -28.68
CA ASP A 335 -0.23 -8.59 -28.64
C ASP A 335 -0.80 -8.41 -27.23
N THR A 336 -0.09 -8.91 -26.21
CA THR A 336 -0.47 -8.73 -24.80
C THR A 336 -0.48 -7.25 -24.40
N LEU A 337 0.57 -6.50 -24.76
CA LEU A 337 0.65 -5.06 -24.49
C LEU A 337 -0.51 -4.32 -25.14
N ASN A 338 -0.75 -4.55 -26.43
CA ASN A 338 -1.79 -3.87 -27.19
C ASN A 338 -3.19 -4.16 -26.61
N ASN A 339 -3.47 -5.41 -26.25
CA ASN A 339 -4.74 -5.80 -25.66
C ASN A 339 -4.96 -5.15 -24.28
N LEU A 340 -3.97 -5.24 -23.38
CA LEU A 340 -4.07 -4.65 -22.04
C LEU A 340 -4.17 -3.12 -22.10
N SER A 341 -3.42 -2.49 -23.01
CA SER A 341 -3.50 -1.05 -23.24
C SER A 341 -4.90 -0.66 -23.73
N ALA A 342 -5.44 -1.34 -24.74
CA ALA A 342 -6.79 -1.11 -25.25
C ALA A 342 -7.84 -1.26 -24.14
N THR A 343 -7.81 -2.36 -23.37
CA THR A 343 -8.74 -2.58 -22.25
C THR A 343 -8.62 -1.50 -21.18
N LEU A 344 -7.40 -1.08 -20.83
CA LEU A 344 -7.21 0.01 -19.88
C LEU A 344 -7.89 1.29 -20.38
N PHE A 345 -7.63 1.70 -21.62
CA PHE A 345 -8.21 2.93 -22.19
C PHE A 345 -9.73 2.86 -22.34
N GLU A 346 -10.31 1.70 -22.67
CA GLU A 346 -11.77 1.52 -22.67
C GLU A 346 -12.38 1.77 -21.27
N VAL A 347 -11.72 1.29 -20.20
CA VAL A 347 -12.15 1.56 -18.82
C VAL A 347 -12.01 3.04 -18.48
N LEU A 348 -10.88 3.67 -18.84
CA LEU A 348 -10.65 5.10 -18.59
C LEU A 348 -11.72 5.97 -19.28
N GLU A 349 -12.03 5.71 -20.55
CA GLU A 349 -13.06 6.41 -21.31
C GLU A 349 -14.46 6.20 -20.68
N LYS A 350 -14.81 4.95 -20.34
CA LYS A 350 -16.08 4.62 -19.68
C LYS A 350 -16.28 5.41 -18.39
N HIS A 351 -15.21 5.63 -17.63
CA HIS A 351 -15.25 6.32 -16.34
C HIS A 351 -14.91 7.81 -16.40
N ASN A 352 -14.81 8.40 -17.59
CA ASN A 352 -14.45 9.81 -17.81
C ASN A 352 -13.14 10.20 -17.11
N ASP A 353 -12.14 9.32 -17.12
CA ASP A 353 -10.82 9.65 -16.61
C ASP A 353 -10.23 10.82 -17.43
N PRO A 354 -9.64 11.85 -16.79
CA PRO A 354 -9.12 13.01 -17.50
C PRO A 354 -7.78 12.79 -18.25
N ARG A 355 -7.29 11.55 -18.34
CA ARG A 355 -5.96 11.21 -18.88
C ARG A 355 -5.96 10.63 -20.28
#